data_AF-A0A350C9Z7-F1
#
_entry.id   AF-A0A350C9Z7-F1
#
_cell.length_a   1.000
_cell.length_b   1.000
_cell.length_c   1.000
_cell.angle_alpha   90.00
_cell.angle_beta   90.00
_cell.angle_gamma   90.00
#
_symmetry.space_group_name_H-M   'P 1'
#
loop_
_entity.id
_entity.type
_entity.pdbx_description
1 polymer ?
#
loop_
_entity_poly.entity_id
_entity_poly.type
_entity_poly.pdbx_seq_one_letter_code
_entity_poly.pdbx_strand_id
1 'polypeptide(L)'
;MKKSLLLFWLTLPVLGGVYHLTAGEFHMQMDQIGWHLRAGRNAVQKTEWHRASREFQKALELVPDDQDQLRRDIRLQLAQAQIHSAGLPDANEDLKKLLTEVTADDVQPVDSALQARVRETLAESQYYLAWLMRLEGVAREEWLPELESARQNYRLLAEQAQAVGDARSQQQQQENLEASIRLEQMAIDDLQGLPIPKPCQSCCSKCRSRRPGQKPAQKPKDGRGASAGPPADGSGS
;
A
#
# COMPACT_ATOMS: atom_id res chain seq x y z
N MET A 1 -19.78 -40.10 -44.36
CA MET A 1 -18.36 -39.85 -44.02
C MET A 1 -17.75 -38.69 -44.82
N LYS A 2 -17.76 -38.68 -46.17
CA LYS A 2 -17.15 -37.59 -46.97
C LYS A 2 -17.77 -36.19 -46.75
N LYS A 3 -19.10 -36.08 -46.63
CA LYS A 3 -19.79 -34.79 -46.39
C LYS A 3 -19.49 -34.20 -45.00
N SER A 4 -19.38 -35.05 -43.98
CA SER A 4 -19.03 -34.66 -42.61
C SER A 4 -17.60 -34.12 -42.52
N LEU A 5 -16.66 -34.74 -43.24
CA LEU A 5 -15.27 -34.29 -43.32
C LEU A 5 -15.15 -32.91 -43.98
N LEU A 6 -15.94 -32.67 -45.03
CA LEU A 6 -15.95 -31.42 -45.79
C LEU A 6 -16.59 -30.27 -44.99
N LEU A 7 -17.67 -30.56 -44.25
CA LEU A 7 -18.26 -29.60 -43.31
C LEU A 7 -17.28 -29.24 -42.19
N PHE A 8 -16.60 -30.23 -41.58
CA PHE A 8 -15.57 -29.98 -40.58
C PHE A 8 -14.42 -29.11 -41.12
N TRP A 9 -13.96 -29.41 -42.34
CA TRP A 9 -12.92 -28.65 -43.02
C TRP A 9 -13.31 -27.19 -43.30
N LEU A 10 -14.58 -26.93 -43.63
CA LEU A 10 -15.09 -25.57 -43.84
C LEU A 10 -15.34 -24.82 -42.52
N THR A 11 -15.65 -25.51 -41.43
CA THR A 11 -15.84 -24.87 -40.11
C THR A 11 -14.53 -24.46 -39.45
N LEU A 12 -13.43 -25.18 -39.70
CA LEU A 12 -12.11 -24.90 -39.13
C LEU A 12 -11.59 -23.46 -39.38
N PRO A 13 -11.58 -22.93 -40.62
CA PRO A 13 -11.13 -21.55 -40.86
C PRO A 13 -12.08 -20.51 -40.28
N VAL A 14 -13.38 -20.79 -40.21
CA VAL A 14 -14.38 -19.90 -39.60
C VAL A 14 -14.15 -19.82 -38.09
N LEU A 15 -14.00 -20.96 -37.42
CA LEU A 15 -13.70 -21.03 -35.99
C LEU A 15 -12.33 -20.42 -35.67
N GLY A 16 -11.31 -20.69 -36.49
CA GLY A 16 -9.98 -20.09 -36.37
C GLY A 16 -10.01 -18.57 -36.54
N GLY A 17 -10.81 -18.06 -37.49
CA GLY A 17 -11.02 -16.63 -37.70
C GLY A 17 -11.70 -15.96 -36.51
N VAL A 18 -12.80 -16.55 -36.01
CA VAL A 18 -13.49 -16.05 -34.80
C VAL A 18 -12.57 -16.06 -33.58
N TYR A 19 -11.82 -17.14 -33.37
CA TYR A 19 -10.84 -17.23 -32.29
C TYR A 19 -9.75 -16.15 -32.41
N HIS A 20 -9.14 -15.97 -33.59
CA HIS A 20 -8.10 -14.97 -33.76
C HIS A 20 -8.61 -13.54 -33.55
N LEU A 21 -9.86 -13.26 -33.94
CA LEU A 21 -10.49 -11.95 -33.75
C LEU A 21 -10.92 -11.68 -32.29
N THR A 22 -11.12 -12.71 -31.47
CA THR A 22 -11.64 -12.54 -30.10
C THR A 22 -10.61 -12.84 -29.02
N ALA A 23 -9.85 -13.92 -29.16
CA ALA A 23 -8.84 -14.36 -28.20
C ALA A 23 -7.44 -13.82 -28.51
N GLY A 24 -7.17 -13.41 -29.75
CA GLY A 24 -5.86 -12.93 -30.18
C GLY A 24 -5.42 -11.67 -29.44
N GLU A 25 -6.31 -10.67 -29.32
CA GLU A 25 -6.02 -9.42 -28.62
C GLU A 25 -5.78 -9.65 -27.11
N PHE A 26 -6.60 -10.50 -26.48
CA PHE A 26 -6.44 -10.86 -25.07
C PHE A 26 -5.07 -11.50 -24.81
N HIS A 27 -4.63 -12.43 -25.65
CA HIS A 27 -3.30 -13.05 -25.50
C HIS A 27 -2.16 -12.06 -25.69
N MET A 28 -2.26 -11.15 -26.66
CA MET A 28 -1.25 -10.10 -26.85
C MET A 28 -1.17 -9.16 -25.63
N GLN A 29 -2.32 -8.81 -25.06
CA GLN A 29 -2.39 -8.00 -23.84
C GLN A 29 -1.75 -8.74 -22.65
N MET A 30 -2.07 -10.01 -22.45
CA MET A 30 -1.47 -10.84 -21.40
C MET A 30 0.05 -11.00 -21.57
N ASP A 31 0.53 -11.13 -22.81
CA ASP A 31 1.96 -11.17 -23.11
C ASP A 31 2.67 -9.86 -22.77
N GLN A 32 2.04 -8.71 -23.06
CA GLN A 32 2.54 -7.39 -22.68
C GLN A 32 2.59 -7.21 -21.16
N ILE A 33 1.53 -7.59 -20.45
CA ILE A 33 1.51 -7.61 -18.97
C ILE A 33 2.66 -8.48 -18.46
N GLY A 34 2.81 -9.69 -19.01
CA GLY A 34 3.89 -10.61 -18.66
C GLY A 34 5.29 -10.04 -18.90
N TRP A 35 5.47 -9.28 -19.99
CA TRP A 35 6.73 -8.58 -20.29
C TRP A 35 7.06 -7.56 -19.20
N HIS A 36 6.11 -6.69 -18.86
CA HIS A 36 6.28 -5.68 -17.81
C HIS A 36 6.54 -6.30 -16.45
N LEU A 37 5.84 -7.38 -16.08
CA LEU A 37 6.08 -8.08 -14.82
C LEU A 37 7.48 -8.69 -14.74
N ARG A 38 7.96 -9.32 -15.82
CA ARG A 38 9.33 -9.84 -15.87
C ARG A 38 10.37 -8.72 -15.80
N ALA A 39 10.14 -7.62 -16.51
CA ALA A 39 11.02 -6.45 -16.48
C ALA A 39 11.08 -5.83 -15.06
N GLY A 40 9.94 -5.69 -14.40
CA GLY A 40 9.83 -5.19 -13.03
C GLY A 40 10.55 -6.10 -12.03
N ARG A 41 10.34 -7.42 -12.08
CA ARG A 41 11.04 -8.38 -11.21
C ARG A 41 12.55 -8.42 -11.45
N ASN A 42 13.00 -8.29 -12.71
CA ASN A 42 14.42 -8.18 -13.03
C ASN A 42 15.03 -6.89 -12.44
N ALA A 43 14.30 -5.77 -12.51
CA ALA A 43 14.70 -4.51 -11.90
C ALA A 43 14.79 -4.63 -10.37
N VAL A 44 13.86 -5.33 -9.71
CA VAL A 44 13.93 -5.64 -8.26
C VAL A 44 15.21 -6.40 -7.92
N GLN A 45 15.55 -7.44 -8.68
CA GLN A 45 16.79 -8.21 -8.47
C GLN A 45 18.06 -7.36 -8.61
N LYS A 46 18.02 -6.34 -9.47
CA LYS A 46 19.11 -5.38 -9.67
C LYS A 46 19.03 -4.17 -8.74
N THR A 47 18.07 -4.14 -7.81
CA THR A 47 17.80 -2.99 -6.92
C THR A 47 17.49 -1.68 -7.67
N GLU A 48 17.01 -1.77 -8.92
CA GLU A 48 16.58 -0.65 -9.74
C GLU A 48 15.13 -0.25 -9.37
N TRP A 49 14.90 0.16 -8.13
CA TRP A 49 13.56 0.32 -7.55
C TRP A 49 12.63 1.26 -8.33
N HIS A 50 13.16 2.40 -8.81
CA HIS A 50 12.40 3.32 -9.65
C HIS A 50 11.98 2.72 -11.00
N ARG A 51 12.79 1.81 -11.56
CA ARG A 51 12.43 1.10 -12.78
C ARG A 51 11.40 0.03 -12.48
N ALA A 52 11.58 -0.73 -11.39
CA ALA A 52 10.63 -1.74 -10.94
C ALA A 52 9.23 -1.15 -10.76
N SER A 53 9.11 -0.04 -10.03
CA SER A 53 7.82 0.62 -9.81
C SER A 53 7.16 1.07 -11.13
N ARG A 54 7.92 1.67 -12.06
CA ARG A 54 7.39 2.03 -13.39
C ARG A 54 6.89 0.82 -14.19
N GLU A 55 7.63 -0.28 -14.19
CA GLU A 55 7.23 -1.47 -14.95
C GLU A 55 6.01 -2.16 -14.33
N PHE A 56 5.91 -2.24 -13.00
CA PHE A 56 4.71 -2.75 -12.35
C PHE A 56 3.48 -1.85 -12.56
N GLN A 57 3.67 -0.53 -12.58
CA GLN A 57 2.58 0.39 -12.91
C GLN A 57 2.06 0.19 -14.32
N LYS A 58 2.94 0.07 -15.33
CA LYS A 58 2.54 -0.26 -16.71
C LYS A 58 1.80 -1.60 -16.79
N ALA A 59 2.26 -2.60 -16.05
CA ALA A 59 1.56 -3.88 -15.99
C ALA A 59 0.14 -3.70 -15.44
N LEU A 60 -0.03 -2.94 -14.34
CA LEU A 60 -1.32 -2.69 -13.71
C LEU A 60 -2.30 -1.93 -14.62
N GLU A 61 -1.80 -0.95 -15.38
CA GLU A 61 -2.59 -0.19 -16.37
C GLU A 61 -3.11 -1.06 -17.51
N LEU A 62 -2.40 -2.14 -17.85
CA LEU A 62 -2.80 -3.08 -18.89
C LEU A 62 -3.71 -4.20 -18.39
N VAL A 63 -3.77 -4.47 -17.09
CA VAL A 63 -4.56 -5.60 -16.56
C VAL A 63 -6.06 -5.29 -16.65
N PRO A 64 -6.86 -6.14 -17.32
CA PRO A 64 -8.31 -6.01 -17.36
C PRO A 64 -8.96 -5.92 -15.98
N ASP A 65 -10.09 -5.22 -15.88
CA ASP A 65 -10.79 -5.00 -14.60
C ASP A 65 -11.37 -6.29 -13.99
N ASP A 66 -11.62 -7.33 -14.80
CA ASP A 66 -12.12 -8.64 -14.36
C ASP A 66 -11.02 -9.55 -13.79
N GLN A 67 -9.75 -9.13 -13.85
CA GLN A 67 -8.59 -9.88 -13.38
C GLN A 67 -8.15 -9.47 -11.97
N ASP A 68 -9.10 -9.45 -11.03
CA ASP A 68 -8.90 -8.94 -9.67
C ASP A 68 -7.68 -9.51 -8.94
N GLN A 69 -7.48 -10.82 -9.00
CA GLN A 69 -6.36 -11.47 -8.31
C GLN A 69 -5.01 -10.98 -8.86
N LEU A 70 -4.89 -10.89 -10.19
CA LEU A 70 -3.69 -10.40 -10.83
C LEU A 70 -3.45 -8.92 -10.49
N ARG A 71 -4.50 -8.10 -10.47
CA ARG A 71 -4.41 -6.68 -10.07
C ARG A 71 -3.88 -6.54 -8.64
N ARG A 72 -4.40 -7.34 -7.69
CA ARG A 72 -3.94 -7.36 -6.30
C ARG A 72 -2.47 -7.77 -6.16
N ASP A 73 -2.05 -8.82 -6.86
CA ASP A 73 -0.67 -9.28 -6.85
C ASP A 73 0.31 -8.25 -7.44
N ILE A 74 -0.12 -7.52 -8.47
CA ILE A 74 0.69 -6.45 -9.08
C ILE A 74 0.76 -5.22 -8.16
N ARG A 75 -0.35 -4.83 -7.52
CA ARG A 75 -0.37 -3.74 -6.54
C ARG A 75 0.57 -4.00 -5.37
N LEU A 76 0.60 -5.23 -4.84
CA LEU A 76 1.57 -5.62 -3.82
C LEU A 76 3.02 -5.44 -4.29
N GLN A 77 3.36 -5.94 -5.48
CA GLN A 77 4.72 -5.79 -6.05
C GLN A 77 5.08 -4.32 -6.33
N LEU A 78 4.12 -3.51 -6.79
CA LEU A 78 4.29 -2.08 -7.00
C LEU A 78 4.57 -1.36 -5.69
N ALA A 79 3.80 -1.63 -4.64
CA ALA A 79 3.96 -1.02 -3.33
C ALA A 79 5.33 -1.38 -2.72
N GLN A 80 5.76 -2.63 -2.81
CA GLN A 80 7.10 -3.06 -2.42
C GLN A 80 8.18 -2.24 -3.14
N ALA A 81 8.09 -2.09 -4.47
CA ALA A 81 9.05 -1.28 -5.22
C ALA A 81 9.01 0.20 -4.82
N GLN A 82 7.83 0.77 -4.56
CA GLN A 82 7.63 2.16 -4.18
C GLN A 82 8.19 2.50 -2.79
N ILE A 83 8.08 1.57 -1.83
CA ILE A 83 8.71 1.67 -0.49
C ILE A 83 10.22 1.96 -0.62
N HIS A 84 10.88 1.37 -1.63
CA HIS A 84 12.30 1.58 -1.90
C HIS A 84 12.62 2.74 -2.86
N SER A 85 11.61 3.34 -3.50
CA SER A 85 11.80 4.31 -4.59
C SER A 85 11.14 5.68 -4.31
N ALA A 86 11.21 6.16 -3.07
CA ALA A 86 10.63 7.43 -2.63
C ALA A 86 9.10 7.58 -2.84
N GLY A 87 8.37 6.46 -2.92
CA GLY A 87 6.91 6.41 -3.08
C GLY A 87 6.19 5.97 -1.80
N LEU A 88 6.83 6.06 -0.64
CA LEU A 88 6.35 5.47 0.61
C LEU A 88 4.92 5.90 1.03
N PRO A 89 4.54 7.20 1.01
CA PRO A 89 3.19 7.59 1.39
C PRO A 89 2.11 7.04 0.45
N ASP A 90 2.38 7.07 -0.86
CA ASP A 90 1.44 6.57 -1.87
C ASP A 90 1.29 5.04 -1.75
N ALA A 91 2.40 4.32 -1.50
CA ALA A 91 2.40 2.88 -1.28
C ALA A 91 1.63 2.49 -0.01
N ASN A 92 1.82 3.23 1.09
CA ASN A 92 1.13 2.98 2.35
C ASN A 92 -0.40 3.11 2.21
N GLU A 93 -0.87 4.17 1.55
CA GLU A 93 -2.29 4.38 1.29
C GLU A 93 -2.88 3.32 0.35
N ASP A 94 -2.14 2.89 -0.68
CA ASP A 94 -2.59 1.81 -1.56
C ASP A 94 -2.65 0.46 -0.81
N LEU A 95 -1.66 0.17 0.05
CA LEU A 95 -1.62 -1.04 0.86
C LEU A 95 -2.75 -1.09 1.90
N LYS A 96 -3.14 0.04 2.48
CA LYS A 96 -4.33 0.12 3.37
C LYS A 96 -5.60 -0.31 2.62
N LYS A 97 -5.81 0.22 1.41
CA LYS A 97 -6.95 -0.15 0.55
C LYS A 97 -6.89 -1.61 0.13
N LEU A 98 -5.71 -2.06 -0.31
CA LEU A 98 -5.49 -3.45 -0.71
C LEU A 98 -5.76 -4.40 0.45
N LEU A 99 -5.37 -4.05 1.68
CA LEU A 99 -5.67 -4.85 2.87
C LEU A 99 -7.18 -4.96 3.11
N THR A 100 -7.92 -3.87 2.98
CA THR A 100 -9.39 -3.90 3.07
C THR A 100 -9.99 -4.82 2.00
N GLU A 101 -9.52 -4.73 0.75
CA GLU A 101 -10.00 -5.58 -0.35
C GLU A 101 -9.71 -7.06 -0.13
N VAL A 102 -8.49 -7.42 0.31
CA VAL A 102 -8.11 -8.84 0.51
C VAL A 102 -8.72 -9.45 1.78
N THR A 103 -9.32 -8.65 2.67
CA THR A 103 -9.93 -9.12 3.92
C THR A 103 -11.46 -9.02 3.92
N ALA A 104 -12.07 -8.55 2.83
CA ALA A 104 -13.51 -8.44 2.73
C ALA A 104 -14.17 -9.84 2.67
N ASP A 105 -15.26 -10.03 3.42
CA ASP A 105 -15.92 -11.32 3.66
C ASP A 105 -16.54 -11.94 2.38
N ASP A 106 -16.82 -11.12 1.38
CA ASP A 106 -17.38 -11.52 0.08
C ASP A 106 -16.33 -12.07 -0.90
N VAL A 107 -15.04 -11.93 -0.59
CA VAL A 107 -13.94 -12.43 -1.40
C VAL A 107 -13.57 -13.85 -0.94
N GLN A 108 -14.36 -14.83 -1.35
CA GLN A 108 -14.07 -16.26 -1.14
C GLN A 108 -13.38 -16.89 -2.37
N PRO A 109 -12.27 -17.64 -2.21
CA PRO A 109 -11.31 -17.64 -1.11
C PRO A 109 -10.11 -16.74 -1.45
N VAL A 110 -9.90 -15.65 -0.70
CA VAL A 110 -8.60 -14.97 -0.76
C VAL A 110 -7.51 -15.89 -0.22
N ASP A 111 -6.45 -16.05 -1.00
CA ASP A 111 -5.21 -16.71 -0.60
C ASP A 111 -4.69 -16.11 0.72
N SER A 112 -4.72 -16.89 1.80
CA SER A 112 -4.24 -16.47 3.13
C SER A 112 -2.78 -16.02 3.09
N ALA A 113 -1.98 -16.55 2.13
CA ALA A 113 -0.63 -16.09 1.91
C ALA A 113 -0.59 -14.67 1.32
N LEU A 114 -1.50 -14.31 0.40
CA LEU A 114 -1.60 -12.94 -0.09
C LEU A 114 -1.95 -11.97 1.03
N GLN A 115 -2.95 -12.30 1.85
CA GLN A 115 -3.32 -11.46 3.00
C GLN A 115 -2.13 -11.24 3.94
N ALA A 116 -1.40 -12.30 4.28
CA ALA A 116 -0.22 -12.22 5.14
C ALA A 116 0.86 -11.31 4.53
N ARG A 117 1.17 -11.48 3.23
CA ARG A 117 2.16 -10.64 2.53
C ARG A 117 1.74 -9.17 2.45
N VAL A 118 0.46 -8.89 2.23
CA VAL A 118 -0.07 -7.51 2.21
C VAL A 118 0.06 -6.88 3.61
N ARG A 119 -0.31 -7.61 4.67
CA ARG A 119 -0.14 -7.15 6.06
C ARG A 119 1.31 -6.86 6.41
N GLU A 120 2.21 -7.76 6.04
CA GLU A 120 3.65 -7.60 6.27
C GLU A 120 4.18 -6.35 5.56
N THR A 121 3.87 -6.20 4.27
CA THR A 121 4.32 -5.05 3.48
C THR A 121 3.72 -3.74 3.98
N LEU A 122 2.45 -3.76 4.43
CA LEU A 122 1.82 -2.60 5.06
C LEU A 122 2.54 -2.22 6.36
N ALA A 123 2.81 -3.18 7.24
CA ALA A 123 3.52 -2.95 8.49
C ALA A 123 4.93 -2.38 8.25
N GLU A 124 5.64 -2.89 7.23
CA GLU A 124 6.94 -2.36 6.81
C GLU A 124 6.83 -0.90 6.37
N SER A 125 5.83 -0.59 5.53
CA SER A 125 5.63 0.79 5.07
C SER A 125 5.31 1.75 6.22
N GLN A 126 4.50 1.31 7.19
CA GLN A 126 4.11 2.09 8.36
C GLN A 126 5.28 2.34 9.30
N TYR A 127 6.10 1.32 9.52
CA TYR A 127 7.34 1.43 10.28
C TYR A 127 8.27 2.48 9.69
N TYR A 128 8.54 2.44 8.38
CA TYR A 128 9.40 3.42 7.73
C TYR A 128 8.78 4.82 7.66
N LEU A 129 7.45 4.91 7.54
CA LEU A 129 6.77 6.19 7.55
C LEU A 129 6.93 6.85 8.92
N ALA A 130 6.74 6.09 9.99
CA ALA A 130 7.01 6.56 11.35
C ALA A 130 8.47 6.97 11.54
N TRP A 131 9.43 6.17 11.07
CA TRP A 131 10.85 6.51 11.11
C TRP A 131 11.14 7.85 10.43
N LEU A 132 10.64 8.05 9.21
CA LEU A 132 10.85 9.29 8.47
C LEU A 132 10.18 10.49 9.15
N MET A 133 8.94 10.33 9.61
CA MET A 133 8.23 11.38 10.35
C MET A 133 9.02 11.80 11.60
N ARG A 134 9.59 10.85 12.34
CA ARG A 134 10.46 11.15 13.49
C ARG A 134 11.70 11.95 13.07
N LEU A 135 12.40 11.54 12.02
CA LEU A 135 13.56 12.27 11.48
C LEU A 135 13.21 13.69 11.01
N GLU A 136 11.98 13.90 10.54
CA GLU A 136 11.47 15.21 10.13
C GLU A 136 10.99 16.09 11.29
N GLY A 137 11.06 15.58 12.54
CA GLY A 137 10.58 16.30 13.72
C GLY A 137 9.06 16.42 13.81
N VAL A 138 8.33 15.51 13.15
CA VAL A 138 6.87 15.43 13.26
C VAL A 138 6.47 15.04 14.69
N ALA A 139 5.34 15.57 15.16
CA ALA A 139 4.84 15.35 16.53
C ALA A 139 4.49 13.87 16.78
N ARG A 140 4.59 13.43 18.04
CA ARG A 140 4.34 12.02 18.43
C ARG A 140 2.94 11.56 18.07
N GLU A 141 1.97 12.44 18.19
CA GLU A 141 0.56 12.18 17.93
C GLU A 141 0.30 11.85 16.45
N GLU A 142 1.18 12.30 15.55
CA GLU A 142 1.08 12.03 14.11
C GLU A 142 1.82 10.73 13.72
N TRP A 143 3.02 10.46 14.27
CA TRP A 143 3.79 9.28 13.87
C TRP A 143 3.49 8.00 14.65
N LEU A 144 3.05 8.12 15.90
CA LEU A 144 2.78 6.98 16.76
C LEU A 144 1.64 6.09 16.24
N PRO A 145 0.52 6.62 15.71
CA PRO A 145 -0.55 5.76 15.19
C PRO A 145 -0.11 4.83 14.05
N GLU A 146 0.76 5.31 13.17
CA GLU A 146 1.33 4.48 12.09
C GLU A 146 2.23 3.39 12.67
N LEU A 147 3.11 3.74 13.62
CA LEU A 147 3.97 2.75 14.27
C LEU A 147 3.19 1.70 15.05
N GLU A 148 2.12 2.10 15.74
CA GLU A 148 1.26 1.17 16.48
C GLU A 148 0.50 0.22 15.55
N SER A 149 0.08 0.72 14.39
CA SER A 149 -0.51 -0.12 13.34
C SER A 149 0.48 -1.16 12.81
N ALA A 150 1.75 -0.79 12.65
CA ALA A 150 2.81 -1.75 12.29
C ALA A 150 2.97 -2.83 13.37
N ARG A 151 3.02 -2.44 14.65
CA ARG A 151 3.13 -3.37 15.79
C ARG A 151 1.98 -4.38 15.84
N GLN A 152 0.75 -3.92 15.65
CA GLN A 152 -0.42 -4.80 15.63
C GLN A 152 -0.34 -5.83 14.50
N ASN A 153 0.06 -5.41 13.30
CA ASN A 153 0.24 -6.33 12.18
C ASN A 153 1.36 -7.35 12.43
N TYR A 154 2.53 -6.93 12.92
CA TYR A 154 3.63 -7.85 13.22
C TYR A 154 3.27 -8.86 14.30
N ARG A 155 2.57 -8.41 15.35
CA ARG A 155 2.08 -9.31 16.40
C ARG A 155 1.11 -10.36 15.82
N LEU A 156 0.13 -9.94 15.03
CA LEU A 156 -0.82 -10.84 14.40
C LEU A 156 -0.11 -11.87 13.50
N LEU A 157 0.85 -11.44 12.68
CA LEU A 157 1.62 -12.32 11.80
C LEU A 157 2.49 -13.31 12.60
N ALA A 158 3.07 -12.89 13.72
CA ALA A 158 3.83 -13.78 14.60
C ALA A 158 2.93 -14.85 15.23
N GLU A 159 1.73 -14.48 15.71
CA GLU A 159 0.75 -15.41 16.26
C GLU A 159 0.25 -16.41 15.20
N GLN A 160 0.00 -15.94 13.98
CA GLN A 160 -0.38 -16.79 12.84
C GLN A 160 0.73 -17.77 12.46
N ALA A 161 1.98 -17.29 12.35
CA ALA A 161 3.13 -18.14 12.06
C ALA A 161 3.35 -19.21 13.14
N GLN A 162 3.17 -18.85 14.42
CA GLN A 162 3.21 -19.80 15.52
C GLN A 162 2.12 -20.87 15.40
N ALA A 163 0.88 -20.48 15.06
CA ALA A 163 -0.25 -21.41 14.93
C ALA A 163 -0.04 -22.46 13.83
N VAL A 164 0.67 -22.11 12.76
CA VAL A 164 1.02 -23.04 11.65
C VAL A 164 2.37 -23.72 11.82
N GLY A 165 3.10 -23.45 12.90
CA GLY A 165 4.42 -24.04 13.18
C GLY A 165 5.58 -23.49 12.34
N ASP A 166 5.42 -22.32 11.72
CA ASP A 166 6.49 -21.66 10.98
C ASP A 166 7.37 -20.81 11.92
N ALA A 167 8.35 -21.48 12.55
CA ALA A 167 9.27 -20.86 13.50
C ALA A 167 10.09 -19.72 12.89
N ARG A 168 10.44 -19.79 11.60
CA ARG A 168 11.25 -18.77 10.93
C ARG A 168 10.44 -17.48 10.77
N SER A 169 9.23 -17.59 10.24
CA SER A 169 8.35 -16.43 10.09
C SER A 169 7.97 -15.86 11.45
N GLN A 170 7.69 -16.72 12.45
CA GLN A 170 7.40 -16.27 13.81
C GLN A 170 8.54 -15.41 14.38
N GLN A 171 9.78 -15.90 14.31
CA GLN A 171 10.95 -15.16 14.79
C GLN A 171 11.12 -13.83 14.05
N GLN A 172 11.02 -13.85 12.72
CA GLN A 172 11.16 -12.63 11.91
C GLN A 172 10.15 -11.55 12.32
N GLN A 173 8.88 -11.92 12.55
CA GLN A 173 7.85 -10.96 12.93
C GLN A 173 8.00 -10.49 14.39
N GLN A 174 8.54 -11.32 15.28
CA GLN A 174 8.92 -10.90 16.64
C GLN A 174 10.05 -9.85 16.60
N GLU A 175 11.08 -10.06 15.79
CA GLU A 175 12.17 -9.10 15.60
C GLU A 175 11.66 -7.77 15.03
N ASN A 176 10.71 -7.82 14.08
CA ASN A 176 10.07 -6.62 13.52
C ASN A 176 9.21 -5.88 14.55
N LEU A 177 8.49 -6.62 15.40
CA LEU A 177 7.73 -6.07 16.53
C LEU A 177 8.66 -5.36 17.53
N GLU A 178 9.77 -5.99 17.90
CA GLU A 178 10.78 -5.41 18.78
C GLU A 178 11.46 -4.18 18.15
N ALA A 179 11.74 -4.21 16.84
CA ALA A 179 12.24 -3.05 16.12
C ALA A 179 11.27 -1.86 16.20
N SER A 180 9.97 -2.12 16.14
CA SER A 180 8.93 -1.08 16.28
C SER A 180 8.88 -0.51 17.71
N ILE A 181 8.98 -1.36 18.73
CA ILE A 181 9.05 -0.94 20.14
C ILE A 181 10.31 -0.10 20.40
N ARG A 182 11.46 -0.55 19.89
CA ARG A 182 12.72 0.20 19.98
C ARG A 182 12.60 1.56 19.30
N LEU A 183 11.99 1.62 18.12
CA LEU A 183 11.77 2.89 17.42
C LEU A 183 10.89 3.84 18.24
N GLU A 184 9.89 3.35 18.96
CA GLU A 184 9.06 4.19 19.82
C GLU A 184 9.85 4.79 21.00
N GLN A 185 10.72 4.00 21.62
CA GLN A 185 11.42 4.33 22.86
C GLN A 185 12.73 5.12 22.65
N MET A 186 13.31 5.02 21.46
CA MET A 186 14.59 5.64 21.13
C MET A 186 14.52 7.17 21.14
N ALA A 187 15.54 7.85 21.65
CA ALA A 187 15.62 9.31 21.56
C ALA A 187 15.82 9.75 20.09
N ILE A 188 15.46 11.00 19.77
CA ILE A 188 15.64 11.51 18.39
C ILE A 188 17.11 11.62 18.01
N ASP A 189 17.99 11.98 18.95
CA ASP A 189 19.43 12.11 18.72
C ASP A 189 20.06 10.75 18.38
N ASP A 190 19.64 9.69 19.08
CA ASP A 190 20.05 8.31 18.79
C ASP A 190 19.58 7.89 17.39
N LEU A 191 18.34 8.23 17.03
CA LEU A 191 17.76 7.88 15.72
C LEU A 191 18.53 8.54 14.56
N GLN A 192 18.96 9.79 14.74
CA GLN A 192 19.75 10.53 13.75
C GLN A 192 21.17 9.96 13.61
N GLY A 193 21.69 9.30 14.65
CA GLY A 193 22.97 8.59 14.60
C GLY A 193 22.92 7.24 13.89
N LEU A 194 21.73 6.67 13.65
CA LEU A 194 21.57 5.40 12.96
C LEU A 194 21.68 5.54 11.43
N PRO A 195 22.20 4.51 10.74
CA PRO A 195 22.19 4.50 9.29
C PRO A 195 20.75 4.52 8.78
N ILE A 196 20.46 5.41 7.84
CA ILE A 196 19.13 5.51 7.22
C ILE A 196 18.82 4.15 6.57
N PRO A 197 17.65 3.54 6.89
CA PRO A 197 17.23 2.29 6.27
C PRO A 197 17.28 2.40 4.75
N LYS A 198 17.74 1.35 4.06
CA LYS A 198 17.85 1.34 2.59
C LYS A 198 16.60 1.86 1.86
N PRO A 199 15.37 1.49 2.28
CA PRO A 199 14.15 2.02 1.64
C PRO A 199 14.01 3.54 1.76
N CYS A 200 14.50 4.10 2.86
CA CYS A 200 14.41 5.52 3.19
C CYS A 200 15.52 6.39 2.58
N GLN A 201 16.61 5.80 2.06
CA GLN A 201 17.76 6.55 1.52
C GLN A 201 17.40 7.47 0.35
N SER A 202 16.37 7.12 -0.43
CA SER A 202 15.92 7.90 -1.59
C SER A 202 14.80 8.91 -1.27
N CYS A 203 14.23 8.85 -0.05
CA CYS A 203 13.01 9.59 0.32
C CYS A 203 13.26 11.07 0.68
N CYS A 204 14.49 11.46 1.03
CA CYS A 204 14.80 12.73 1.69
C CYS A 204 14.49 14.01 0.88
N SER A 205 14.19 13.96 -0.43
CA SER A 205 13.88 15.17 -1.22
C SER A 205 12.39 15.46 -1.41
N LYS A 206 11.49 14.47 -1.31
CA LYS A 206 10.08 14.61 -1.73
C LYS A 206 9.05 14.63 -0.59
N CYS A 207 9.35 14.06 0.58
CA CYS A 207 8.41 14.03 1.71
C CYS A 207 8.00 15.43 2.21
N ARG A 208 8.86 16.45 2.06
CA ARG A 208 8.55 17.86 2.41
C ARG A 208 7.37 18.47 1.62
N SER A 209 7.00 17.90 0.46
CA SER A 209 6.11 18.57 -0.50
C SER A 209 4.66 18.08 -0.52
N ARG A 210 4.33 17.00 0.20
CA ARG A 210 2.99 16.37 0.16
C ARG A 210 2.32 16.29 1.54
N ARG A 211 2.50 17.30 2.39
CA ARG A 211 1.60 17.47 3.54
C ARG A 211 0.24 17.93 3.02
N PRO A 212 -0.88 17.26 3.33
CA PRO A 212 -2.17 17.92 3.29
C PRO A 212 -2.09 19.05 4.33
N GLY A 213 -2.03 20.30 3.87
CA GLY A 213 -1.92 21.44 4.78
C GLY A 213 -3.06 21.40 5.80
N GLN A 214 -2.72 21.38 7.09
CA GLN A 214 -3.68 21.68 8.14
C GLN A 214 -4.33 23.02 7.81
N LYS A 215 -5.64 23.03 7.55
CA LYS A 215 -6.39 24.29 7.53
C LYS A 215 -6.18 24.93 8.90
N PRO A 216 -5.80 26.23 8.96
CA PRO A 216 -5.63 26.90 10.24
C PRO A 216 -6.95 26.81 11.02
N ALA A 217 -6.86 26.29 12.24
CA ALA A 217 -8.00 26.23 13.15
C ALA A 217 -8.57 27.65 13.31
N GLN A 218 -9.83 27.84 12.92
CA GLN A 218 -10.53 29.08 13.19
C GLN A 218 -10.61 29.25 14.71
N LYS A 219 -10.07 30.37 15.22
CA LYS A 219 -10.26 30.75 16.62
C LYS A 219 -11.76 30.77 16.92
N PRO A 220 -12.25 30.13 18.00
CA PRO A 220 -13.63 30.29 18.41
C PRO A 220 -13.90 31.76 18.69
N LYS A 221 -14.91 32.33 18.04
CA LYS A 221 -15.41 33.68 18.35
C LYS A 221 -15.95 33.65 19.78
N ASP A 222 -15.41 34.51 20.64
CA ASP A 222 -15.92 34.73 22.00
C ASP A 222 -17.38 35.19 21.91
N GLY A 223 -18.28 34.41 22.51
CA GLY A 223 -19.73 34.66 22.53
C GLY A 223 -20.17 35.66 23.60
N ARG A 224 -19.25 36.35 24.27
CA ARG A 224 -19.58 37.40 25.23
C ARG A 224 -19.84 38.73 24.54
N GLY A 225 -21.03 38.85 23.96
CA GLY A 225 -21.43 40.06 23.26
C GLY A 225 -22.91 40.12 22.91
N ALA A 226 -23.82 39.73 23.81
CA ALA A 226 -25.22 40.18 23.79
C ALA A 226 -25.94 39.79 25.09
N SER A 227 -26.79 40.72 25.56
CA SER A 227 -27.72 40.65 26.70
C SER A 227 -27.19 40.96 28.11
N ALA A 228 -26.77 42.20 28.33
CA ALA A 228 -27.12 42.91 29.55
C ALA A 228 -28.17 43.96 29.16
N GLY A 229 -29.40 43.82 29.68
CA GLY A 229 -30.52 44.71 29.39
C GLY A 229 -30.26 46.15 29.86
N PRO A 230 -31.04 47.13 29.37
CA PRO A 230 -30.89 48.52 29.77
C PRO A 230 -31.17 48.69 31.28
N PRO A 231 -30.46 49.60 31.97
CA PRO A 231 -30.65 49.85 33.39
C PRO A 231 -32.00 50.55 33.66
N ALA A 232 -32.58 50.26 34.84
CA ALA A 232 -33.82 50.87 35.31
C ALA A 232 -33.70 52.40 35.45
N ASP A 233 -34.71 53.10 34.96
CA ASP A 233 -34.91 54.54 35.02
C ASP A 233 -35.40 54.95 36.42
N GLY A 234 -34.48 55.48 37.22
CA GLY A 234 -34.76 56.03 38.55
C GLY A 234 -35.39 57.43 38.52
N SER A 235 -36.56 57.60 37.92
CA SER A 235 -37.39 58.79 38.12
C SER A 235 -38.34 58.59 39.30
N GLY A 236 -37.92 59.11 40.45
CA GLY A 236 -38.80 59.33 41.58
C GLY A 236 -39.66 60.58 41.37
N SER A 237 -40.98 60.41 41.50
CA SER A 237 -41.96 61.25 42.21
C SER A 237 -43.31 60.53 42.20
#